data_AF-A0A847BEA4-F1
#
_entry.id   AF-A0A847BEA4-F1
#
_cell.length_a   1.000
_cell.length_b   1.000
_cell.length_c   1.000
_cell.angle_alpha   90.00
_cell.angle_beta   90.00
_cell.angle_gamma   90.00
#
_symmetry.space_group_name_H-M   'P 1'
#
loop_
_entity.id
_entity.type
_entity.pdbx_description
1 polymer ?
#
loop_
_entity_poly.entity_id
_entity_poly.type
_entity_poly.pdbx_seq_one_letter_code
_entity_poly.pdbx_strand_id
1 'polypeptide(L)'
;IRRDGECVQFVSFDRRAWHAGRSSWSDRGQVREALNDFTVGIELEGDEIHAYRDEQYRTLVCVVRALIETYPAIDPTRIISHARVAPLRKSDPGPAFDWAYFRQTLQRNEEDECEREGKATLFER
;
A
#
# COMPACT_ATOMS: atom_id res chain seq x y z
N ILE A 1 1.47 -7.61 -4.17
CA ILE A 1 2.90 -7.90 -3.96
C ILE A 1 3.03 -9.32 -3.44
N ARG A 2 3.55 -10.23 -4.28
CA ARG A 2 3.74 -11.64 -3.93
C ARG A 2 4.84 -11.83 -2.89
N ARG A 3 4.95 -13.02 -2.30
CA ARG A 3 5.93 -13.33 -1.25
C ARG A 3 7.38 -13.13 -1.70
N ASP A 4 7.68 -13.29 -2.98
CA ASP A 4 8.99 -13.07 -3.59
C ASP A 4 9.28 -11.61 -3.96
N GLY A 5 8.35 -10.69 -3.68
CA GLY A 5 8.46 -9.28 -4.05
C GLY A 5 7.85 -8.94 -5.41
N GLU A 6 7.37 -9.91 -6.20
CA GLU A 6 6.77 -9.59 -7.50
C GLU A 6 5.55 -8.65 -7.34
N CYS A 7 5.59 -7.52 -8.05
CA CYS A 7 4.50 -6.56 -8.08
C CYS A 7 3.61 -6.80 -9.31
N VAL A 8 2.37 -7.21 -9.08
CA VAL A 8 1.36 -7.40 -10.12
C VAL A 8 0.27 -6.33 -9.96
N GLN A 9 -0.02 -5.60 -11.03
CA GLN A 9 -1.06 -4.57 -11.06
C GLN A 9 -2.29 -5.08 -11.82
N PHE A 10 -3.45 -5.07 -11.16
CA PHE A 10 -4.72 -5.52 -11.74
C PHE A 10 -5.58 -4.38 -12.29
N VAL A 11 -5.52 -3.21 -11.66
CA VAL A 11 -6.34 -2.04 -11.99
C VAL A 11 -5.40 -0.83 -12.08
N SER A 12 -5.61 0.04 -13.08
CA SER A 12 -4.91 1.33 -13.15
C SER A 12 -5.23 2.19 -11.92
N PHE A 13 -4.25 2.94 -11.42
CA PHE A 13 -4.42 3.82 -10.25
C PHE A 13 -5.46 4.93 -10.49
N ASP A 14 -5.73 5.30 -11.75
CA ASP A 14 -6.75 6.28 -12.12
C ASP A 14 -8.15 5.66 -12.25
N ARG A 15 -8.29 4.36 -11.96
CA ARG A 15 -9.57 3.65 -11.99
C ARG A 15 -9.94 3.13 -10.61
N ARG A 16 -11.25 3.10 -10.38
CA ARG A 16 -11.83 2.56 -9.14
C ARG A 16 -11.66 1.05 -9.04
N ALA A 17 -10.76 0.61 -8.17
CA ALA A 17 -10.67 -0.78 -7.74
C ALA A 17 -11.72 -1.08 -6.64
N TRP A 18 -12.05 -2.36 -6.43
CA TRP A 18 -12.99 -2.80 -5.39
C TRP A 18 -12.25 -3.57 -4.30
N HIS A 19 -11.69 -2.86 -3.33
CA HIS A 19 -10.83 -3.45 -2.30
C HIS A 19 -11.30 -3.12 -0.87
N ALA A 20 -11.77 -1.90 -0.62
CA ALA A 20 -12.14 -1.44 0.72
C ALA A 20 -13.55 -1.85 1.16
N GLY A 21 -14.45 -2.17 0.23
CA GLY A 21 -15.86 -2.47 0.54
C GLY A 21 -16.55 -1.38 1.37
N ARG A 22 -17.48 -1.77 2.25
CA ARG A 22 -18.09 -0.84 3.23
C ARG A 22 -17.01 -0.37 4.21
N SER A 23 -16.67 0.91 4.14
CA SER A 23 -15.50 1.49 4.79
C SER A 23 -15.73 2.98 5.09
N SER A 24 -15.07 3.49 6.14
CA SER A 24 -15.12 4.89 6.58
C SER A 24 -13.79 5.29 7.22
N TRP A 25 -13.35 6.53 7.00
CA TRP A 25 -12.11 7.07 7.56
C TRP A 25 -12.25 8.57 7.86
N SER A 26 -11.68 9.02 8.98
CA SER A 26 -11.58 10.44 9.32
C SER A 26 -10.28 11.02 8.77
N ASP A 27 -10.39 11.76 7.67
CA ASP A 27 -9.30 12.49 7.04
C ASP A 27 -9.33 13.94 7.51
N ARG A 28 -8.38 14.34 8.37
CA ARG A 28 -8.27 15.72 8.88
C ARG A 28 -9.59 16.27 9.48
N GLY A 29 -10.30 15.42 10.22
CA GLY A 29 -11.55 15.78 10.89
C GLY A 29 -12.80 15.65 10.02
N GLN A 30 -12.66 15.28 8.74
CA GLN A 30 -13.78 15.00 7.85
C GLN A 30 -13.96 13.50 7.67
N VAL A 31 -15.17 13.01 7.94
CA VAL A 31 -15.51 11.61 7.72
C VAL A 31 -15.74 11.40 6.22
N ARG A 32 -15.04 10.43 5.65
CA ARG A 32 -15.20 9.98 4.27
C ARG A 32 -15.63 8.52 4.29
N GLU A 33 -16.60 8.16 3.46
CA GLU A 33 -17.11 6.80 3.31
C GLU A 33 -16.85 6.28 1.90
N ALA A 34 -17.12 4.99 1.67
CA ALA A 34 -16.96 4.34 0.36
C ALA A 34 -15.54 4.53 -0.22
N LEU A 35 -14.51 4.17 0.56
CA LEU A 35 -13.13 4.56 0.28
C LEU A 35 -12.57 4.09 -1.07
N ASN A 36 -13.18 3.09 -1.72
CA ASN A 36 -12.84 2.69 -3.11
C ASN A 36 -12.85 3.88 -4.08
N ASP A 37 -13.63 4.92 -3.80
CA ASP A 37 -13.82 6.08 -4.69
C ASP A 37 -12.59 7.00 -4.74
N PHE A 38 -11.65 6.87 -3.79
CA PHE A 38 -10.52 7.79 -3.65
C PHE A 38 -9.29 7.20 -2.94
N THR A 39 -9.19 5.86 -2.89
CA THR A 39 -8.02 5.17 -2.33
C THR A 39 -7.45 4.18 -3.33
N VAL A 40 -6.16 3.89 -3.17
CA VAL A 40 -5.47 2.82 -3.88
C VAL A 40 -5.30 1.66 -2.90
N GLY A 41 -5.75 0.47 -3.30
CA GLY A 41 -5.52 -0.76 -2.55
C GLY A 41 -4.20 -1.41 -2.95
N ILE A 42 -3.33 -1.69 -1.98
CA ILE A 42 -2.12 -2.49 -2.18
C ILE A 42 -2.24 -3.74 -1.32
N GLU A 43 -2.23 -4.90 -1.96
CA GLU A 43 -2.33 -6.20 -1.29
C GLU A 43 -0.95 -6.85 -1.19
N LEU A 44 -0.62 -7.37 0.00
CA LEU A 44 0.57 -8.20 0.22
C LEU A 44 0.10 -9.65 0.36
N GLU A 45 0.69 -10.56 -0.41
CA GLU A 45 0.46 -11.98 -0.24
C GLU A 45 0.95 -12.43 1.13
N GLY A 46 0.09 -13.07 1.89
CA GLY A 46 0.36 -13.47 3.27
C GLY A 46 -0.93 -13.57 4.07
N ASP A 47 -0.76 -13.59 5.39
CA ASP A 47 -1.84 -13.57 6.35
C ASP A 47 -1.45 -12.73 7.56
N GLU A 48 -2.35 -12.65 8.53
CA GLU A 48 -2.22 -11.79 9.70
C GLU A 48 -1.29 -12.35 10.78
N ILE A 49 -0.79 -13.58 10.61
CA ILE A 49 -0.05 -14.35 11.62
C ILE A 49 1.41 -14.52 11.21
N HIS A 50 1.69 -14.78 9.94
CA HIS A 50 3.03 -15.01 9.44
C HIS A 50 3.68 -13.70 8.95
N ALA A 51 4.90 -13.43 9.41
CA ALA A 51 5.65 -12.25 9.04
C ALA A 51 5.72 -12.05 7.51
N TYR A 52 5.52 -10.81 7.05
CA TYR A 52 5.80 -10.42 5.67
C TYR A 52 7.31 -10.41 5.40
N ARG A 53 7.71 -10.75 4.17
CA ARG A 53 9.14 -10.84 3.83
C ARG A 53 9.73 -9.48 3.47
N ASP A 54 11.05 -9.35 3.58
CA ASP A 54 11.78 -8.12 3.25
C ASP A 54 11.56 -7.69 1.80
N GLU A 55 11.47 -8.64 0.86
CA GLU A 55 11.19 -8.37 -0.56
C GLU A 55 9.83 -7.69 -0.74
N GLN A 56 8.85 -8.03 0.09
CA GLN A 56 7.54 -7.41 0.05
C GLN A 56 7.58 -5.96 0.56
N TYR A 57 8.30 -5.71 1.65
CA TYR A 57 8.45 -4.35 2.18
C TYR A 57 9.23 -3.45 1.23
N ARG A 58 10.33 -3.93 0.63
CA ARG A 58 11.10 -3.17 -0.37
C ARG A 58 10.20 -2.75 -1.54
N THR A 59 9.46 -3.71 -2.10
CA THR A 59 8.54 -3.45 -3.21
C THR A 59 7.42 -2.50 -2.79
N LEU A 60 6.84 -2.70 -1.60
CA LEU A 60 5.78 -1.84 -1.07
C LEU A 60 6.28 -0.40 -0.92
N VAL A 61 7.48 -0.20 -0.40
CA VAL A 61 8.08 1.14 -0.26
C VAL A 61 8.30 1.79 -1.62
N CYS A 62 8.80 1.04 -2.63
CA CYS A 62 8.96 1.55 -3.99
C CYS A 62 7.62 2.02 -4.59
N VAL A 63 6.58 1.18 -4.49
CA VAL A 63 5.23 1.53 -4.97
C VAL A 63 4.66 2.75 -4.24
N VAL A 64 4.78 2.80 -2.91
CA VAL A 64 4.26 3.93 -2.12
C VAL A 64 4.99 5.22 -2.44
N ARG A 65 6.32 5.19 -2.65
CA ARG A 65 7.09 6.37 -3.08
C ARG A 65 6.62 6.88 -4.44
N ALA A 66 6.50 5.99 -5.42
CA ALA A 66 6.00 6.33 -6.74
C ALA A 66 4.59 6.95 -6.69
N LEU A 67 3.71 6.41 -5.84
CA LEU A 67 2.37 6.97 -5.63
C LEU A 67 2.39 8.36 -4.98
N ILE A 68 3.24 8.58 -3.97
CA ILE A 68 3.39 9.89 -3.32
C ILE A 68 3.93 10.93 -4.32
N GLU A 69 4.90 10.55 -5.14
CA GLU A 69 5.50 11.41 -6.16
C GLU A 69 4.49 11.77 -7.26
N THR A 70 3.72 10.77 -7.73
CA THR A 70 2.75 10.95 -8.83
C THR A 70 1.47 11.66 -8.37
N TYR A 71 1.01 11.39 -7.15
CA TYR A 71 -0.23 11.89 -6.58
C TYR A 71 0.04 12.68 -5.29
N PRO A 72 0.34 13.99 -5.35
CA PRO A 72 0.74 14.80 -4.19
C PRO A 72 -0.30 14.91 -3.07
N ALA A 73 -1.55 14.52 -3.35
CA ALA A 73 -2.59 14.39 -2.32
C ALA A 73 -2.37 13.17 -1.42
N ILE A 74 -1.59 12.18 -1.84
CA ILE A 74 -1.17 11.05 -1.02
C ILE A 74 0.07 11.49 -0.25
N ASP A 75 -0.05 11.56 1.08
CA ASP A 75 1.07 11.83 1.97
C ASP A 75 1.22 10.69 2.99
N PRO A 76 2.39 10.54 3.65
CA PRO A 76 2.62 9.43 4.57
C PRO A 76 1.54 9.28 5.67
N THR A 77 0.89 10.36 6.09
CA THR A 77 -0.17 10.29 7.12
C THR A 77 -1.46 9.61 6.62
N ARG A 78 -1.62 9.49 5.29
CA ARG A 78 -2.80 8.87 4.64
C ARG A 78 -2.61 7.39 4.30
N ILE A 79 -1.54 6.76 4.79
CA ILE A 79 -1.32 5.32 4.67
C ILE A 79 -1.97 4.62 5.87
N ILE A 80 -2.98 3.80 5.61
CA ILE A 80 -3.83 3.18 6.64
C ILE A 80 -4.17 1.72 6.29
N SER A 81 -4.44 0.91 7.32
CA SER A 81 -4.88 -0.48 7.15
C SER A 81 -6.37 -0.62 6.81
N HIS A 82 -6.72 -1.73 6.18
CA HIS A 82 -8.11 -2.11 5.97
C HIS A 82 -8.87 -2.28 7.29
N ALA A 83 -8.22 -2.88 8.29
CA ALA A 83 -8.79 -3.03 9.64
C ALA A 83 -9.21 -1.70 10.28
N ARG A 84 -8.47 -0.61 10.03
CA ARG A 84 -8.80 0.70 10.59
C ARG A 84 -9.97 1.38 9.89
N VAL A 85 -10.14 1.14 8.59
CA VAL A 85 -11.24 1.75 7.81
C VAL A 85 -12.51 0.91 7.80
N ALA A 86 -12.44 -0.35 8.24
CA ALA A 86 -13.55 -1.27 8.35
C ALA A 86 -13.46 -2.12 9.64
N PRO A 87 -13.46 -1.48 10.82
CA PRO A 87 -13.32 -2.18 12.09
C PRO A 87 -14.43 -3.22 12.26
N LEU A 88 -14.10 -4.32 12.97
CA LEU A 88 -14.95 -5.49 13.20
C LEU A 88 -15.31 -6.32 11.96
N ARG A 89 -15.10 -5.80 10.74
CA ARG A 89 -15.30 -6.54 9.49
C ARG A 89 -14.00 -7.10 8.94
N LYS A 90 -12.91 -6.35 9.10
CA LYS A 90 -11.60 -6.63 8.51
C LYS A 90 -10.52 -6.51 9.57
N SER A 91 -9.47 -7.30 9.41
CA SER A 91 -8.35 -7.41 10.35
C SER A 91 -6.99 -7.27 9.66
N ASP A 92 -6.96 -7.31 8.32
CA ASP A 92 -5.77 -7.12 7.50
C ASP A 92 -5.22 -5.67 7.56
N PRO A 93 -3.88 -5.52 7.48
CA PRO A 93 -2.88 -6.56 7.22
C PRO A 93 -2.46 -7.35 8.48
N GLY A 94 -3.13 -7.13 9.61
CA GLY A 94 -2.92 -7.87 10.85
C GLY A 94 -1.67 -7.46 11.64
N PRO A 95 -1.44 -8.07 12.81
CA PRO A 95 -0.26 -7.81 13.64
C PRO A 95 1.05 -8.27 13.00
N ALA A 96 1.01 -9.20 12.03
CA ALA A 96 2.20 -9.62 11.28
C ALA A 96 2.80 -8.51 10.38
N PHE A 97 2.03 -7.45 10.08
CA PHE A 97 2.55 -6.29 9.36
C PHE A 97 3.29 -5.35 10.32
N ASP A 98 4.60 -5.27 10.13
CA ASP A 98 5.49 -4.41 10.89
C ASP A 98 5.41 -2.97 10.35
N TRP A 99 4.50 -2.22 10.97
CA TRP A 99 4.34 -0.80 10.68
C TRP A 99 5.60 0.01 10.99
N ALA A 100 6.38 -0.35 12.02
CA ALA A 100 7.57 0.39 12.38
C ALA A 100 8.65 0.23 11.31
N TYR A 101 8.89 -1.01 10.87
CA TYR A 101 9.81 -1.34 9.79
C TYR A 101 9.41 -0.66 8.48
N PHE A 102 8.15 -0.76 8.08
CA PHE A 102 7.65 -0.09 6.88
C PHE A 102 7.87 1.43 6.93
N ARG A 103 7.52 2.08 8.05
CA ARG A 103 7.65 3.54 8.20
C ARG A 103 9.10 4.00 8.20
N GLN A 104 9.97 3.26 8.90
CA GLN A 104 11.41 3.55 8.91
C GLN A 104 11.98 3.42 7.49
N THR A 105 11.66 2.34 6.79
CA THR A 105 12.15 2.10 5.42
C THR A 105 11.64 3.16 4.44
N LEU A 106 10.36 3.56 4.56
CA LEU A 106 9.78 4.62 3.72
C LEU A 106 10.51 5.96 3.88
N GLN A 107 10.97 6.29 5.08
CA GLN A 107 11.68 7.55 5.39
C GLN A 107 13.17 7.55 5.02
N ARG A 108 13.80 6.38 4.82
CA ARG A 108 15.22 6.30 4.48
C ARG A 108 15.44 6.79 3.04
N ASN A 109 16.14 7.90 2.87
CA ASN A 109 16.62 8.34 1.56
C ASN A 109 17.80 7.45 1.14
N GLU A 110 17.51 6.26 0.65
CA GLU A 110 18.51 5.44 -0.02
C GLU A 110 18.26 5.55 -1.51
N GLU A 111 19.19 6.23 -2.19
CA GLU A 111 19.28 6.40 -3.65
C GLU A 111 19.55 5.06 -4.40
N ASP A 112 19.46 3.93 -3.73
CA ASP A 112 19.90 2.64 -4.24
C ASP A 112 18.80 1.59 -3.95
N GLU A 113 18.20 1.03 -5.00
CA GLU A 113 17.76 -0.39 -5.13
C GLU A 113 16.65 -0.56 -6.19
N CYS A 114 15.82 0.46 -6.46
CA CYS A 114 14.75 0.35 -7.47
C CYS A 114 15.30 0.20 -8.93
N GLU A 115 16.53 0.66 -9.18
CA GLU A 115 17.18 0.55 -10.49
C GLU A 115 18.01 -0.73 -10.69
N ARG A 116 18.28 -1.52 -9.64
CA ARG A 116 19.24 -2.65 -9.75
C ARG A 116 18.67 -3.96 -10.29
N GLU A 117 17.36 -4.14 -10.35
CA GLU A 117 16.75 -5.29 -11.03
C GLU A 117 15.58 -4.88 -11.93
N GLY A 118 15.90 -4.52 -13.17
CA GLY A 118 14.95 -4.16 -14.22
C GLY A 118 13.93 -5.25 -14.56
N LYS A 119 12.83 -5.31 -13.80
CA LYS A 119 11.56 -5.97 -14.19
C LYS A 119 10.29 -5.25 -13.73
N ALA A 120 10.34 -3.96 -13.41
CA ALA A 120 9.13 -3.14 -13.45
C ALA A 120 8.85 -2.80 -14.92
N THR A 121 8.12 -3.68 -15.60
CA THR A 121 7.60 -3.39 -16.94
C THR A 121 6.52 -2.34 -16.76
N LEU A 122 6.92 -1.07 -16.78
CA LEU A 122 6.02 0.07 -16.88
C LEU A 122 5.37 -0.01 -18.26
N PHE A 123 4.24 -0.68 -18.36
CA PHE A 123 3.42 -0.63 -19.58
C PHE A 123 2.77 0.75 -19.65
N GLU A 124 3.47 1.69 -20.28
CA GLU A 124 2.82 2.81 -20.96
C GLU A 124 2.06 2.25 -22.18
N ARG A 125 0.74 2.31 -22.11
CA ARG A 125 -0.19 2.82 -23.16
C ARG A 125 -1.62 2.81 -22.65
#